data_AF-A0A9P5Q200-F1
#
_entry.id   AF-A0A9P5Q200-F1
#
_cell.length_a   1.000
_cell.length_b   1.000
_cell.length_c   1.000
_cell.angle_alpha   90.00
_cell.angle_beta   90.00
_cell.angle_gamma   90.00
#
_symmetry.space_group_name_H-M   'P 1'
#
loop_
_entity.id
_entity.type
_entity.pdbx_description
1 polymer ?
#
loop_
_entity_poly.entity_id
_entity_poly.type
_entity_poly.pdbx_seq_one_letter_code
_entity_poly.pdbx_strand_id
1 'polypeptide(L)'
;MSPLVNIEDTYGALFLGVVASVGLMGITTMQTWIYWIRYSKRDGLFTKTLVLVIWSLEFLRACFSVHAVYNYVVVEWGNPEALSVSIWYACGYLPTG
;
A
#
# COMPACT_ATOMS: atom_id res chain seq x y z
N MET A 1 -13.02 19.50 24.24
CA MET A 1 -12.59 19.78 22.87
C MET A 1 -11.90 18.53 22.36
N SER A 2 -12.65 17.67 21.68
CA SER A 2 -12.10 16.49 21.00
C SER A 2 -11.09 16.95 19.95
N PRO A 3 -9.92 16.32 19.83
CA PRO A 3 -8.98 16.67 18.77
C PRO A 3 -9.71 16.42 17.45
N LEU A 4 -10.01 17.49 16.73
CA LEU A 4 -10.56 17.41 15.39
C LEU A 4 -9.44 16.80 14.54
N VAL A 5 -9.46 15.48 14.38
CA VAL A 5 -8.72 14.80 13.33
C VAL A 5 -9.09 15.54 12.05
N ASN A 6 -8.17 16.37 11.54
CA ASN A 6 -8.33 17.01 10.26
C ASN A 6 -8.24 15.89 9.22
N ILE A 7 -9.43 15.46 8.83
CA ILE A 7 -9.72 14.56 7.73
C ILE A 7 -8.81 14.93 6.55
N GLU A 8 -8.79 16.20 6.15
CA GLU A 8 -7.97 16.72 5.04
C GLU A 8 -6.46 16.46 5.22
N ASP A 9 -5.89 16.72 6.39
CA ASP A 9 -4.47 16.44 6.68
C ASP A 9 -4.16 14.94 6.65
N THR A 10 -5.10 14.13 7.14
CA THR A 10 -4.92 12.66 7.20
C THR A 10 -4.96 12.05 5.80
N TYR A 11 -5.88 12.47 4.94
CA TYR A 11 -5.95 12.01 3.55
C TYR A 11 -4.80 12.56 2.70
N GLY A 12 -4.39 13.81 2.92
CA GLY A 12 -3.22 14.40 2.27
C GLY A 12 -1.93 13.66 2.62
N ALA A 13 -1.74 13.31 3.89
CA ALA A 13 -0.61 12.52 4.34
C ALA A 13 -0.60 11.10 3.76
N LEU A 14 -1.77 10.43 3.70
CA LEU A 14 -1.91 9.11 3.09
C LEU A 14 -1.57 9.12 1.60
N PHE A 15 -2.06 10.13 0.86
CA PHE A 15 -1.75 10.30 -0.56
C PHE A 15 -0.25 10.48 -0.79
N LEU A 16 0.39 11.39 -0.05
CA LEU A 16 1.83 11.61 -0.11
C LEU A 16 2.63 10.35 0.25
N GLY A 17 2.17 9.59 1.25
CA GLY A 17 2.76 8.32 1.64
C GLY A 17 2.73 7.28 0.52
N VAL A 18 1.62 7.18 -0.22
CA VAL A 18 1.51 6.28 -1.38
C VAL A 18 2.37 6.75 -2.54
N VAL A 19 2.42 8.05 -2.83
CA VAL A 19 3.31 8.61 -3.87
C VAL A 19 4.77 8.30 -3.54
N ALA A 20 5.20 8.53 -2.29
CA ALA A 20 6.55 8.19 -1.84
C ALA A 20 6.83 6.68 -1.95
N SER A 21 5.86 5.84 -1.58
CA SER A 21 5.96 4.38 -1.69
C SER A 21 6.13 3.91 -3.14
N VAL A 22 5.38 4.48 -4.08
CA VAL A 22 5.54 4.20 -5.52
C VAL A 22 6.89 4.69 -6.05
N GLY A 23 7.39 5.83 -5.55
CA GLY A 23 8.75 6.31 -5.86
C GLY A 23 9.83 5.31 -5.43
N LEU A 24 9.73 4.80 -4.20
CA LEU A 24 10.62 3.76 -3.69
C LEU A 24 10.50 2.45 -4.50
N MET A 25 9.31 2.12 -5.02
CA MET A 25 9.11 0.97 -5.92
C MET A 25 9.92 1.07 -7.21
N GLY A 26 10.01 2.27 -7.77
CA GLY A 26 10.85 2.55 -8.94
C GLY A 26 12.33 2.26 -8.66
N ILE A 27 12.81 2.66 -7.48
CA ILE A 27 14.20 2.40 -7.04
C ILE A 27 14.43 0.89 -6.89
N THR A 28 13.54 0.17 -6.23
CA THR A 28 13.62 -1.30 -6.08
C THR A 28 13.64 -2.00 -7.43
N THR A 29 12.85 -1.52 -8.40
CA THR A 29 12.85 -2.05 -9.77
C THR A 29 14.20 -1.86 -10.46
N MET A 30 14.82 -0.69 -10.29
CA MET A 30 16.18 -0.43 -10.80
C MET A 30 17.21 -1.34 -10.13
N GLN A 31 17.11 -1.57 -8.82
CA GLN A 31 17.98 -2.49 -8.08
C GLN A 31 17.84 -3.94 -8.60
N THR A 32 16.61 -4.41 -8.80
CA THR A 32 16.33 -5.75 -9.37
C THR A 32 16.86 -5.87 -10.81
N TRP A 33 16.77 -4.81 -11.61
CA TRP A 33 17.33 -4.78 -12.97
C TRP A 33 18.86 -4.88 -12.96
N ILE A 34 19.54 -4.12 -12.10
CA ILE A 34 20.99 -4.18 -11.93
C ILE A 34 21.43 -5.57 -11.45
N TYR A 35 20.68 -6.18 -10.53
CA TYR A 35 20.89 -7.55 -10.09
C TYR A 35 20.86 -8.54 -11.27
N TRP A 36 19.83 -8.42 -12.12
CA TRP A 36 19.67 -9.26 -13.30
C TRP A 36 20.79 -9.13 -14.33
N ILE A 37 21.38 -7.94 -14.49
CA ILE A 37 22.47 -7.71 -15.44
C ILE A 37 23.84 -8.14 -14.88
N ARG A 38 24.17 -7.76 -13.64
CA ARG A 38 25.53 -7.93 -13.10
C ARG A 38 25.74 -9.24 -12.35
N TYR A 39 24.74 -9.71 -11.62
CA TYR A 39 24.92 -10.79 -10.64
C TYR A 39 24.22 -12.10 -11.02
N SER A 40 23.22 -12.03 -11.91
CA SER A 40 22.48 -13.20 -12.43
C SER A 40 23.37 -14.30 -13.03
N LYS A 41 24.57 -14.01 -13.53
CA LYS A 41 25.44 -15.06 -14.10
C LYS A 41 26.06 -15.98 -13.06
N ARG A 42 26.19 -15.55 -11.81
CA ARG A 42 26.90 -16.28 -10.75
C ARG A 42 25.95 -16.92 -9.73
N ASP A 43 24.74 -16.38 -9.62
CA ASP A 43 23.74 -16.85 -8.67
C ASP A 43 22.87 -17.99 -9.22
N GLY A 44 22.57 -18.95 -8.34
CA GLY A 44 21.69 -20.08 -8.65
C GLY A 44 20.25 -19.65 -8.95
N LEU A 45 19.51 -20.53 -9.63
CA LEU A 45 18.13 -20.27 -10.07
C LEU A 45 17.20 -19.89 -8.91
N PHE A 46 17.42 -20.44 -7.71
CA PHE A 46 16.65 -20.14 -6.50
C PHE A 46 16.69 -18.66 -6.11
N THR A 47 17.88 -18.05 -6.06
CA THR A 47 18.04 -16.63 -5.69
C THR A 47 17.35 -15.72 -6.69
N LYS A 48 17.41 -16.05 -7.99
CA LYS A 48 16.74 -15.28 -9.04
C LYS A 48 15.22 -15.33 -8.91
N THR A 49 14.67 -16.52 -8.68
CA THR A 49 13.23 -16.71 -8.47
C THR A 49 12.76 -15.96 -7.23
N LEU A 50 13.52 -16.03 -6.14
CA LEU A 50 13.21 -15.34 -4.89
C LEU A 50 13.19 -13.81 -5.08
N VAL A 51 14.18 -13.25 -5.79
CA VAL A 51 14.22 -11.81 -6.13
C VAL A 51 13.00 -11.40 -6.97
N LEU A 52 12.62 -12.20 -7.96
CA LEU A 52 11.43 -11.96 -8.79
C LEU A 52 10.15 -11.98 -7.95
N VAL A 53 9.99 -12.99 -7.09
CA VAL A 53 8.81 -13.13 -6.21
C VAL A 53 8.70 -11.94 -5.26
N ILE A 54 9.79 -11.55 -4.60
CA ILE A 54 9.79 -10.38 -3.70
C ILE A 54 9.41 -9.12 -4.47
N TRP A 55 10.00 -8.89 -5.64
CA TRP A 55 9.68 -7.74 -6.47
C TRP A 55 8.20 -7.73 -6.89
N SER A 56 7.63 -8.87 -7.27
CA SER A 56 6.21 -8.98 -7.61
C SER A 56 5.28 -8.75 -6.42
N LEU A 57 5.62 -9.26 -5.24
CA LEU A 57 4.84 -9.03 -4.01
C LEU A 57 4.83 -7.54 -3.62
N GLU A 58 5.98 -6.89 -3.73
CA GLU A 58 6.12 -5.46 -3.49
C GLU A 58 5.32 -4.63 -4.50
N PHE A 59 5.32 -5.02 -5.78
CA PHE A 59 4.49 -4.38 -6.81
C PHE A 59 3.00 -4.53 -6.50
N LEU A 60 2.55 -5.73 -6.13
CA LEU A 60 1.16 -5.98 -5.74
C LEU A 60 0.73 -5.11 -4.56
N ARG A 61 1.59 -5.00 -3.54
CA ARG A 61 1.36 -4.12 -2.39
C ARG A 61 1.20 -2.66 -2.83
N ALA A 62 2.06 -2.18 -3.72
CA ALA A 62 1.96 -0.82 -4.25
C ALA A 62 0.65 -0.62 -5.04
N CYS A 63 0.24 -1.59 -5.87
CA CYS A 63 -1.02 -1.54 -6.60
C CYS A 63 -2.23 -1.47 -5.66
N PHE A 64 -2.26 -2.29 -4.59
CA PHE A 64 -3.33 -2.21 -3.60
C PHE A 64 -3.35 -0.88 -2.86
N SER A 65 -2.19 -0.33 -2.49
CA SER A 65 -2.12 0.99 -1.86
C SER A 65 -2.64 2.11 -2.76
N VAL A 66 -2.27 2.09 -4.05
CA VAL A 66 -2.79 3.06 -5.04
C VAL A 66 -4.29 2.88 -5.24
N HIS A 67 -4.77 1.64 -5.35
CA HIS A 67 -6.19 1.36 -5.52
C HIS A 67 -7.01 1.78 -4.29
N ALA A 68 -6.51 1.52 -3.08
CA ALA A 68 -7.15 1.96 -1.84
C ALA A 68 -7.23 3.49 -1.78
N VAL A 69 -6.13 4.19 -2.03
CA VAL A 69 -6.12 5.66 -2.07
C VAL A 69 -7.02 6.22 -3.19
N TYR A 70 -7.09 5.56 -4.35
CA TYR A 70 -7.97 5.99 -5.43
C TYR A 70 -9.45 5.89 -5.03
N ASN A 71 -9.88 4.81 -4.39
CA ASN A 71 -11.25 4.72 -3.88
C ASN A 71 -11.51 5.82 -2.84
N TYR A 72 -10.61 5.97 -1.85
CA TYR A 72 -10.75 6.96 -0.79
C TYR A 72 -10.74 8.42 -1.27
N VAL A 73 -9.93 8.77 -2.27
CA VAL A 73 -9.75 10.16 -2.73
C VAL A 73 -10.68 10.50 -3.90
N VAL A 74 -11.03 9.55 -4.76
CA VAL A 74 -11.77 9.83 -6.01
C VAL A 74 -13.20 9.34 -5.96
N VAL A 75 -13.45 8.14 -5.41
CA VAL A 75 -14.78 7.52 -5.42
C VAL A 75 -15.62 8.00 -4.24
N GLU A 76 -15.04 8.05 -3.04
CA GLU A 76 -15.71 8.53 -1.82
C GLU A 76 -15.48 10.04 -1.51
N TRP A 77 -15.11 10.86 -2.51
CA TRP A 77 -14.87 12.29 -2.30
C TRP A 77 -16.14 12.98 -1.76
N GLY A 78 -16.19 13.19 -0.44
CA GLY A 78 -17.33 13.78 0.26
C GLY A 78 -18.36 12.82 0.88
N ASN A 79 -18.12 11.49 0.92
CA ASN A 79 -19.01 10.55 1.63
C ASN A 79 -18.35 9.87 2.85
N PRO A 80 -18.55 10.38 4.08
CA PRO A 80 -17.96 9.85 5.31
C PRO A 80 -18.59 8.52 5.81
N GLU A 81 -19.70 8.04 5.23
CA GLU A 81 -20.36 6.81 5.71
C GLU A 81 -19.65 5.52 5.30
N ALA A 82 -19.03 5.48 4.11
CA ALA A 82 -18.39 4.27 3.58
C ALA A 82 -17.08 3.89 4.32
N LEU A 83 -16.50 4.82 5.09
CA LEU A 83 -15.25 4.61 5.85
C LEU A 83 -15.46 4.13 7.29
N SER A 84 -16.69 4.10 7.79
CA SER A 84 -16.99 3.72 9.18
C SER A 84 -17.02 2.20 9.39
N VAL A 85 -17.11 1.41 8.31
CA VAL A 85 -17.03 -0.05 8.36
C VAL A 85 -15.57 -0.48 8.29
N SER A 86 -14.84 -0.15 9.36
CA SER A 86 -13.66 -0.93 9.73
C SER A 86 -14.15 -2.30 10.19
N ILE A 87 -13.95 -3.29 9.33
CA ILE A 87 -14.37 -4.69 9.47
C ILE A 87 -13.82 -5.39 10.74
N TRP A 88 -12.95 -4.75 11.52
CA TRP A 88 -12.24 -5.39 12.63
C TRP A 88 -12.82 -5.20 14.04
N TYR A 89 -13.90 -4.43 14.25
CA TYR A 89 -14.55 -4.34 15.58
C TYR A 89 -16.08 -4.58 15.59
N ALA A 90 -16.70 -4.82 14.43
CA ALA A 90 -18.14 -5.15 14.42
C ALA A 90 -18.46 -6.53 15.04
N CYS A 91 -17.44 -7.37 15.27
CA CYS A 91 -17.56 -8.58 16.09
C CYS A 91 -17.26 -8.24 17.57
N GLY A 92 -18.15 -7.47 18.21
CA GLY A 92 -17.97 -7.07 19.61
C GLY A 92 -19.22 -6.55 20.30
N TYR A 93 -20.16 -5.93 19.56
CA TYR A 93 -21.47 -5.58 20.13
C TYR A 93 -22.45 -6.72 19.92
N LEU A 94 -22.21 -7.80 20.66
CA LEU A 94 -23.25 -8.72 21.09
C LEU A 94 -24.35 -7.91 21.80
N PRO A 95 -25.63 -8.05 21.44
CA PRO A 95 -26.72 -7.54 22.27
C PRO A 95 -26.74 -8.39 23.54
N THR A 96 -26.36 -7.79 24.67
CA THR A 96 -26.65 -8.36 25.99
C THR A 96 -27.53 -7.39 26.75
N GLY A 97 -28.81 -7.75 26.86
CA GLY A 97 -29.80 -7.09 27.73
C GLY A 97 -30.61 -6.01 27.05
#